data_AF-A0A7W0TIV4-F1
#
_entry.id   AF-A0A7W0TIV4-F1
#
_cell.length_a   1.000
_cell.length_b   1.000
_cell.length_c   1.000
_cell.angle_alpha   90.00
_cell.angle_beta   90.00
_cell.angle_gamma   90.00
#
_symmetry.space_group_name_H-M   'P 1'
#
loop_
_entity.id
_entity.type
_entity.pdbx_description
1 polymer ?
#
loop_
_entity_poly.entity_id
_entity_poly.type
_entity_poly.pdbx_seq_one_letter_code
_entity_poly.pdbx_strand_id
1 'polypeptide(L)' 'MTRTPHPMRRHHEHCRRVREQMSDHLDGDLDPRTAGAVARHTRICPNCRRLLTNLSRAVAGLRALRDLPPGSDVSHDRD' A
#
# COMPACT_ATOMS: atom_id res chain seq x y z
N MET A 1 -17.87 7.53 -32.90
CA MET A 1 -17.18 6.22 -32.77
C MET A 1 -16.81 5.98 -31.31
N THR A 2 -17.63 5.25 -30.57
CA THR A 2 -17.35 4.90 -29.16
C THR A 2 -16.27 3.82 -29.10
N ARG A 3 -15.06 4.20 -28.71
CA ARG A 3 -13.93 3.28 -28.56
C ARG A 3 -14.16 2.44 -27.31
N THR A 4 -14.64 1.20 -27.47
CA THR A 4 -14.87 0.28 -26.35
C THR A 4 -13.53 0.01 -25.66
N PRO A 5 -13.36 0.39 -24.38
CA PRO A 5 -12.09 0.18 -23.69
C PRO A 5 -11.85 -1.31 -23.45
N HIS A 6 -10.70 -1.80 -23.91
CA HIS A 6 -10.26 -3.17 -23.72
C HIS A 6 -10.20 -3.55 -22.22
N PRO A 7 -10.60 -4.78 -21.87
CA PRO A 7 -10.70 -5.24 -20.48
C PRO A 7 -9.37 -5.12 -19.71
N MET A 8 -8.23 -5.34 -20.39
CA MET A 8 -6.90 -5.22 -19.76
C MET A 8 -6.54 -3.77 -19.40
N ARG A 9 -6.97 -2.78 -20.19
CA ARG A 9 -6.73 -1.35 -19.90
C ARG A 9 -7.51 -0.90 -18.66
N ARG A 10 -8.77 -1.33 -18.55
CA ARG A 10 -9.60 -1.06 -17.36
C ARG A 10 -8.99 -1.63 -16.09
N HIS A 11 -8.43 -2.86 -16.16
CA HIS A 11 -7.73 -3.45 -15.01
C HIS A 11 -6.49 -2.65 -14.63
N HIS A 12 -5.70 -2.19 -15.60
CA HIS A 12 -4.52 -1.36 -15.35
C HIS A 12 -4.86 -0.02 -14.68
N GLU A 13 -5.90 0.67 -15.15
CA GLU A 13 -6.38 1.92 -14.54
C GLU A 13 -6.91 1.70 -13.12
N HIS A 14 -7.62 0.59 -12.88
CA HIS A 14 -8.09 0.23 -11.55
C HIS A 14 -6.91 -0.03 -10.61
N CYS A 15 -5.92 -0.81 -11.04
CA CYS A 15 -4.69 -1.02 -10.28
C CYS A 15 -4.01 0.31 -9.95
N ARG A 16 -3.90 1.23 -10.91
CA ARG A 16 -3.28 2.54 -10.69
C ARG A 16 -4.01 3.33 -9.59
N ARG A 17 -5.35 3.45 -9.67
CA ARG A 17 -6.14 4.16 -8.66
C ARG A 17 -6.01 3.54 -7.27
N VAL A 18 -6.06 2.21 -7.20
CA VAL A 18 -5.91 1.50 -5.91
C VAL A 18 -4.53 1.74 -5.32
N ARG A 19 -3.47 1.76 -6.15
CA ARG A 19 -2.11 2.06 -5.70
C ARG A 19 -1.95 3.47 -5.15
N GLU A 20 -2.57 4.46 -5.80
CA GLU A 20 -2.57 5.85 -5.33
C GLU A 20 -3.22 5.99 -3.95
N GLN A 21 -4.20 5.14 -3.62
CA GLN A 21 -4.91 5.13 -2.34
C GLN A 21 -4.24 4.28 -1.25
N MET A 22 -3.15 3.56 -1.55
CA MET A 22 -2.56 2.62 -0.57
C MET A 22 -1.93 3.32 0.63
N SER A 23 -1.31 4.49 0.44
CA SER A 23 -0.69 5.23 1.54
C SER A 23 -1.74 5.69 2.54
N ASP A 24 -2.74 6.44 2.08
CA ASP A 24 -3.87 6.89 2.90
C ASP A 24 -4.59 5.71 3.59
N HIS A 25 -4.66 4.55 2.92
CA HIS A 25 -5.20 3.32 3.51
C HIS A 25 -4.39 2.81 4.70
N LEU A 26 -3.06 2.87 4.63
CA LEU A 26 -2.14 2.42 5.68
C LEU A 26 -2.03 3.43 6.84
N ASP A 27 -2.29 4.69 6.56
CA ASP A 27 -2.33 5.76 7.55
C ASP A 27 -3.70 5.87 8.24
N GLY A 28 -4.75 5.28 7.64
CA GLY A 28 -6.10 5.26 8.20
C GLY A 28 -6.96 6.45 7.80
N ASP A 29 -6.51 7.23 6.82
CA ASP A 29 -7.13 8.49 6.38
C ASP A 29 -8.17 8.29 5.26
N LEU A 30 -8.36 7.06 4.79
CA LEU A 30 -9.41 6.74 3.82
C LEU A 30 -10.79 6.58 4.46
N ASP A 31 -11.81 7.05 3.75
CA ASP A 31 -13.19 6.73 4.09
C ASP A 31 -13.47 5.21 3.98
N PRO A 32 -14.44 4.67 4.75
CA PRO A 32 -14.71 3.22 4.79
C PRO A 32 -15.05 2.60 3.44
N ARG A 33 -15.67 3.37 2.54
CA ARG A 33 -16.06 2.88 1.21
C ARG A 33 -14.82 2.72 0.33
N THR A 34 -13.92 3.69 0.34
CA THR A 34 -12.67 3.64 -0.44
C THR A 34 -11.71 2.60 0.12
N ALA A 35 -11.57 2.50 1.44
CA ALA A 35 -10.82 1.42 2.09
C ALA A 35 -11.36 0.03 1.70
N GLY A 36 -12.69 -0.14 1.68
CA GLY A 36 -13.34 -1.37 1.21
C GLY A 36 -13.03 -1.71 -0.25
N ALA A 37 -12.93 -0.69 -1.13
CA ALA A 37 -12.57 -0.87 -2.53
C ALA A 37 -11.11 -1.36 -2.70
N VAL A 38 -10.17 -0.78 -1.96
CA VAL A 38 -8.76 -1.22 -1.91
C VAL A 38 -8.69 -2.68 -1.44
N ALA A 39 -9.34 -3.01 -0.32
CA ALA A 39 -9.36 -4.36 0.25
C ALA A 39 -10.02 -5.40 -0.66
N ARG A 40 -11.05 -5.01 -1.43
CA ARG A 40 -11.68 -5.89 -2.43
C ARG A 40 -10.74 -6.12 -3.61
N HIS A 41 -10.08 -5.08 -4.10
CA HIS A 41 -9.19 -5.20 -5.25
C HIS A 41 -7.96 -6.05 -4.93
N THR A 42 -7.34 -5.90 -3.76
CA THR A 42 -6.17 -6.69 -3.36
C THR A 42 -6.49 -8.17 -3.15
N ARG A 43 -7.75 -8.53 -2.88
CA ARG A 43 -8.19 -9.94 -2.89
C ARG A 43 -8.20 -10.56 -4.28
N ILE A 44 -8.39 -9.75 -5.33
CA ILE A 44 -8.51 -10.22 -6.71
C ILE A 44 -7.16 -10.09 -7.45
N CYS A 45 -6.44 -8.98 -7.24
CA CYS A 45 -5.21 -8.66 -7.95
C CYS A 45 -3.97 -9.01 -7.10
N PRO A 46 -3.22 -10.08 -7.44
CA PRO A 46 -2.07 -10.51 -6.65
C PRO A 46 -0.93 -9.49 -6.64
N ASN A 47 -0.79 -8.69 -7.70
CA ASN A 47 0.23 -7.64 -7.78
C ASN A 47 -0.05 -6.51 -6.78
N CYS A 48 -1.30 -6.04 -6.71
CA CYS A 48 -1.70 -5.01 -5.74
C CYS A 48 -1.64 -5.55 -4.31
N ARG A 49 -1.96 -6.84 -4.09
CA ARG A 49 -1.76 -7.49 -2.79
C ARG A 49 -0.31 -7.45 -2.34
N ARG A 50 0.62 -7.90 -3.19
CA ARG A 50 2.06 -7.92 -2.87
C ARG A 50 2.58 -6.53 -2.55
N LEU A 51 2.18 -5.53 -3.33
CA LEU A 51 2.59 -4.14 -3.11
C LEU A 51 2.09 -3.61 -1.77
N LEU A 52 0.80 -3.80 -1.45
CA LEU A 52 0.24 -3.34 -0.17
C LEU A 52 0.92 -4.03 1.03
N THR A 53 1.21 -5.33 0.93
CA THR A 53 1.95 -6.06 1.97
C THR A 53 3.36 -5.49 2.16
N ASN A 54 4.07 -5.19 1.08
CA ASN A 54 5.42 -4.63 1.16
C ASN A 54 5.41 -3.23 1.78
N LEU A 55 4.47 -2.37 1.36
CA LEU A 55 4.31 -1.03 1.92
C LEU A 55 3.95 -1.10 3.41
N SER A 56 3.01 -1.96 3.80
CA SER A 56 2.62 -2.15 5.20
C SER A 56 3.82 -2.56 6.07
N ARG A 57 4.68 -3.47 5.59
CA ARG A 57 5.90 -3.87 6.30
C ARG A 57 6.90 -2.72 6.45
N ALA A 58 7.11 -1.94 5.38
CA ALA A 58 8.01 -0.79 5.42
C ALA A 58 7.51 0.26 6.42
N VAL A 59 6.23 0.61 6.37
CA VAL A 59 5.59 1.56 7.29
C VAL A 59 5.67 1.06 8.75
N ALA A 60 5.38 -0.22 8.99
CA ALA A 60 5.49 -0.80 10.33
C ALA A 60 6.93 -0.74 10.87
N GLY A 61 7.94 -1.04 10.04
CA GLY A 61 9.34 -0.91 10.43
C GLY A 61 9.74 0.53 10.77
N LEU A 62 9.30 1.50 9.96
CA LEU A 62 9.55 2.92 10.23
C LEU A 62 8.88 3.41 11.53
N ARG A 63 7.63 2.98 11.80
CA ARG A 63 6.92 3.29 13.04
C ARG A 63 7.66 2.69 14.25
N ALA A 64 8.10 1.44 14.16
CA ALA A 64 8.87 0.79 15.23
C ALA A 64 10.21 1.51 15.55
N LEU A 65 10.91 2.03 14.53
CA LEU A 65 12.12 2.83 14.74
C LEU A 65 11.83 4.16 15.43
N ARG A 66 10.68 4.79 15.14
CA ARG A 66 10.27 6.05 15.77
C ARG A 66 9.93 5.87 17.24
N ASP A 67 9.35 4.73 17.61
CA ASP A 67 8.90 4.44 18.97
C ASP A 67 10.03 3.94 19.89
N LEU A 68 11.26 3.84 19.36
CA LEU A 68 12.44 3.44 20.12
C LEU A 68 12.84 4.56 21.10
N PRO A 69 13.07 4.26 22.40
CA PRO A 69 13.47 5.27 23.36
C PRO A 69 14.84 5.87 22.96
N PRO A 70 15.03 7.19 23.14
CA PRO A 70 16.30 7.84 22.90
C PRO A 70 17.36 7.25 23.84
N GLY A 71 18.38 6.60 23.27
CA GLY A 71 19.41 5.87 24.02
C GLY A 71 19.59 4.42 23.59
N SER A 72 18.67 3.89 22.77
CA SER A 72 18.88 2.61 22.07
C SER A 72 19.78 2.86 20.85
N ASP A 73 21.04 3.14 21.13
CA ASP A 73 22.11 3.06 20.14
C ASP A 73 22.08 1.64 19.54
N VAL A 74 21.63 1.52 18.29
CA VAL A 74 22.02 0.38 17.48
C VAL A 74 23.47 0.62 17.09
N SER A 75 24.39 0.16 17.93
CA SER A 75 25.80 0.08 17.57
C SER A 75 25.87 -0.63 16.22
N HIS A 76 26.05 0.14 15.16
CA HIS A 76 26.34 -0.37 13.83
C HIS A 76 27.80 -0.79 13.85
N ASP A 77 28.03 -1.90 14.54
CA ASP A 77 29.30 -2.60 14.58
C ASP A 77 29.51 -3.20 13.18
N ARG A 78 30.15 -2.41 12.31
CA ARG A 78 30.85 -2.90 11.13
C ARG A 78 32.31 -3.07 11.54
N ASP A 79 32.65 -4.28 11.98
CA ASP A 79 33.99 -4.84 11.86
C ASP A 79 34.20 -5.35 10.42
#